data_AF-W0GQK7-F1
#
_entry.id   AF-W0GQK7-F1
#
_cell.length_a   1.000
_cell.length_b   1.000
_cell.length_c   1.000
_cell.angle_alpha   90.00
_cell.angle_beta   90.00
_cell.angle_gamma   90.00
#
_symmetry.space_group_name_H-M   'P 1'
#
loop_
_entity.id
_entity.type
_entity.pdbx_description
1 polymer ?
#
loop_
_entity_poly.entity_id
_entity_poly.type
_entity_poly.pdbx_seq_one_letter_code
_entity_poly.pdbx_strand_id
1 'polypeptide(L)' 'MPACLSCNGRKSDADVFDWYRRQRFYDPRRAMAIRAWMDGDLRLAVRLLQWAQPDHPINDPDNISIAAQAA' A
#
# COMPACT_ATOMS: atom_id res chain seq x y z
N MET A 1 -9.87 -13.51 -1.59
CA MET A 1 -8.66 -13.72 -0.79
C MET A 1 -9.02 -14.57 0.43
N PRO A 2 -8.56 -15.83 0.57
CA PRO A 2 -8.99 -16.65 1.68
C PRO A 2 -7.94 -16.62 2.80
N ALA A 3 -8.01 -15.62 3.67
CA ALA A 3 -7.40 -15.67 5.01
C ALA A 3 -8.07 -14.61 5.90
N CYS A 4 -8.29 -14.95 7.17
CA CYS A 4 -8.85 -14.04 8.16
C CYS A 4 -7.92 -12.83 8.41
N LEU A 5 -8.44 -11.68 8.84
CA LEU A 5 -7.61 -10.50 9.16
C LEU A 5 -6.48 -10.84 10.16
N SER A 6 -6.76 -11.65 11.18
CA SER A 6 -5.75 -12.17 12.12
C SER A 6 -4.72 -13.10 11.48
N CYS A 7 -5.07 -13.76 10.38
CA CYS A 7 -4.21 -14.66 9.61
C CYS A 7 -3.23 -13.85 8.74
N ASN A 8 -3.71 -12.75 8.14
CA ASN A 8 -2.85 -11.79 7.42
C ASN A 8 -1.95 -11.00 8.38
N GLY A 9 -2.46 -10.61 9.55
CA GLY A 9 -1.70 -9.86 10.55
C GLY A 9 -0.53 -10.61 11.19
N ARG A 10 -0.44 -11.95 11.04
CA ARG A 10 0.72 -12.74 11.48
C ARG A 10 1.89 -12.72 10.49
N LYS A 11 1.70 -12.20 9.28
CA LYS A 11 2.82 -11.93 8.37
C LYS A 11 3.46 -10.65 8.86
N SER A 12 4.62 -10.75 9.52
CA SER A 12 5.25 -9.59 10.14
C SER A 12 5.48 -8.48 9.11
N ASP A 13 5.50 -7.23 9.57
CA ASP A 13 5.77 -6.08 8.70
C ASP A 13 7.09 -6.23 7.93
N ALA A 14 8.11 -6.79 8.61
CA ALA A 14 9.39 -7.13 7.99
C ALA A 14 9.23 -8.15 6.85
N ASP A 15 8.45 -9.21 7.08
CA ASP A 15 8.14 -10.21 6.05
C ASP A 15 7.34 -9.61 4.88
N VAL A 16 6.54 -8.57 5.11
CA VAL A 16 5.76 -7.91 4.05
C VAL A 16 6.66 -7.13 3.11
N PHE A 17 7.62 -6.36 3.63
CA PHE A 17 8.56 -5.61 2.80
C PHE A 17 9.53 -6.54 2.08
N ASP A 18 10.03 -7.58 2.75
CA ASP A 18 10.90 -8.59 2.14
C ASP A 18 10.19 -9.40 1.07
N TRP A 19 8.91 -9.75 1.29
CA TRP A 19 8.08 -10.37 0.27
C TRP A 19 7.82 -9.43 -0.91
N TYR A 20 7.50 -8.15 -0.64
CA TYR A 20 7.20 -7.17 -1.69
C TYR A 20 8.41 -6.92 -2.61
N ARG A 21 9.62 -6.83 -2.03
CA ARG A 21 10.88 -6.72 -2.78
C ARG A 21 11.13 -7.85 -3.77
N ARG A 22 10.56 -9.04 -3.52
CA ARG A 22 10.73 -10.22 -4.39
C ARG A 22 9.72 -10.27 -5.54
N GLN A 23 8.75 -9.36 -5.60
CA GLN A 23 7.72 -9.36 -6.64
C GLN A 23 8.22 -8.74 -7.94
N ARG A 24 7.76 -9.25 -9.10
CA ARG A 24 8.12 -8.72 -10.43
C ARG A 24 7.65 -7.27 -10.65
N PHE A 25 6.65 -6.84 -9.91
CA PHE A 25 6.08 -5.48 -9.95
C PHE A 25 6.58 -4.59 -8.81
N TYR A 26 7.70 -4.95 -8.18
CA TYR A 26 8.30 -4.17 -7.11
C TYR A 26 8.64 -2.75 -7.59
N ASP A 27 8.18 -1.74 -6.85
CA ASP A 27 8.55 -0.35 -7.01
C ASP A 27 8.98 0.23 -5.64
N PRO A 28 10.24 0.68 -5.48
CA PRO A 28 10.70 1.25 -4.22
C PRO A 28 9.89 2.48 -3.79
N ARG A 29 9.29 3.22 -4.71
CA ARG A 29 8.43 4.39 -4.42
C ARG A 29 7.13 3.96 -3.75
N ARG A 30 6.52 2.86 -4.22
CA ARG A 30 5.35 2.25 -3.56
C ARG A 30 5.72 1.66 -2.21
N ALA A 31 6.91 1.07 -2.08
CA ALA A 31 7.39 0.58 -0.78
C ALA A 31 7.51 1.71 0.25
N MET A 32 8.05 2.86 -0.15
CA MET A 32 8.10 4.05 0.72
C MET A 32 6.70 4.59 1.05
N ALA A 33 5.76 4.55 0.09
CA ALA A 33 4.39 4.96 0.34
C ALA A 33 3.70 4.07 1.39
N ILE A 34 3.88 2.76 1.29
CA ILE A 34 3.38 1.79 2.28
C ILE A 34 4.00 2.07 3.66
N ARG A 35 5.31 2.35 3.71
CA ARG A 35 5.97 2.68 4.97
C ARG A 35 5.43 3.97 5.60
N ALA A 36 5.28 5.04 4.81
CA ALA A 36 4.69 6.30 5.28
C ALA A 36 3.26 6.11 5.79
N TRP A 37 2.46 5.24 5.14
CA TRP A 37 1.11 4.90 5.59
C TRP A 37 1.12 4.18 6.95
N MET A 38 2.01 3.20 7.13
CA MET A 38 2.17 2.49 8.41
C MET A 38 2.69 3.39 9.54
N ASP A 39 3.54 4.36 9.21
CA ASP A 39 4.05 5.35 10.15
C ASP A 39 3.02 6.48 10.44
N GLY A 40 1.83 6.45 9.79
CA GLY A 40 0.73 7.40 10.00
C GLY A 40 0.79 8.68 9.18
N ASP A 41 1.82 8.87 8.35
CA ASP A 41 1.93 10.02 7.45
C ASP A 41 1.17 9.78 6.13
N LEU A 42 -0.17 9.92 6.22
CA LEU A 42 -1.09 9.72 5.10
C LEU A 42 -0.81 10.68 3.93
N ARG A 43 -0.36 11.92 4.21
CA ARG A 43 -0.10 12.92 3.16
C ARG A 43 1.12 12.52 2.33
N LEU A 44 2.19 12.10 3.00
CA LEU A 44 3.37 11.59 2.35
C LEU A 44 3.08 10.29 1.58
N ALA A 45 2.32 9.37 2.18
CA ALA A 45 1.92 8.12 1.53
C ALA A 45 1.18 8.37 0.20
N VAL A 46 0.16 9.24 0.21
CA VAL A 46 -0.59 9.60 -1.01
C VAL A 46 0.32 10.26 -2.06
N ARG A 47 1.21 11.16 -1.64
CA ARG A 47 2.13 11.83 -2.58
C ARG A 47 3.10 10.84 -3.24
N LEU A 48 3.62 9.89 -2.47
CA LEU A 48 4.50 8.84 -2.98
C LEU A 48 3.77 7.88 -3.93
N LEU A 49 2.51 7.55 -3.66
CA LEU A 49 1.67 6.74 -4.56
C LEU A 49 1.42 7.45 -5.89
N GLN A 50 1.04 8.73 -5.85
CA GLN A 50 0.84 9.53 -7.07
C GLN A 50 2.11 9.63 -7.90
N TRP A 51 3.27 9.77 -7.25
CA TRP A 51 4.55 9.79 -7.95
C TRP A 51 4.94 8.43 -8.54
N ALA A 52 4.57 7.33 -7.87
CA ALA A 52 4.82 5.99 -8.38
C ALA A 52 3.96 5.64 -9.61
N GLN A 53 2.75 6.19 -9.69
CA GLN A 53 1.78 5.93 -10.76
C GLN A 53 1.22 7.24 -11.35
N PRO A 54 2.03 7.99 -12.11
CA PRO A 54 1.62 9.30 -12.63
C PRO A 54 0.43 9.21 -13.61
N ASP A 55 0.30 8.09 -14.33
CA ASP A 55 -0.77 7.85 -15.31
C ASP A 55 -2.10 7.40 -14.67
N HIS A 56 -2.13 7.20 -13.34
CA HIS A 56 -3.31 6.77 -12.60
C HIS A 56 -3.65 7.79 -11.49
N PRO A 57 -4.16 8.99 -11.86
CA PRO A 57 -4.50 10.01 -10.89
C PRO A 57 -5.60 9.50 -9.94
N ILE A 58 -5.34 9.56 -8.63
CA ILE A 58 -6.29 9.19 -7.56
C ILE A 58 -7.37 10.30 -7.40
N ASN A 59 -7.96 10.74 -8.51
CA ASN A 59 -9.04 11.71 -8.54
C ASN A 59 -10.38 11.06 -8.92
N ASP A 60 -10.40 9.73 -9.09
CA ASP A 60 -11.63 8.97 -9.23
C ASP A 60 -12.25 8.72 -7.84
N PRO A 61 -13.44 9.27 -7.55
CA PRO A 61 -14.13 9.05 -6.28
C PRO A 61 -14.49 7.56 -6.05
N ASP A 62 -14.52 6.76 -7.11
CA ASP A 62 -14.78 5.32 -7.04
C ASP A 62 -13.58 4.50 -6.49
N ASN A 63 -12.35 5.03 -6.59
CA ASN A 63 -11.13 4.33 -6.14
C ASN A 63 -10.89 4.48 -4.62
N ILE A 64 -11.37 5.58 -4.01
CA ILE A 64 -11.28 5.80 -2.55
C ILE A 64 -12.16 4.80 -1.79
N SER A 65 -13.27 4.38 -2.40
CA SER A 65 -14.23 3.45 -1.80
C SER A 65 -13.62 2.07 -1.51
N ILE A 66 -12.64 1.61 -2.30
CA ILE A 66 -12.00 0.30 -2.09
C ILE A 66 -10.95 0.35 -0.97
N ALA A 67 -10.26 1.49 -0.78
CA ALA A 67 -9.26 1.65 0.29
C ALA A 67 -9.90 1.89 1.68
N ALA A 68 -11.09 2.50 1.73
CA ALA A 68 -11.80 2.82 2.96
C ALA A 68 -12.74 1.69 3.46
N GLN A 69 -13.08 0.71 2.61
CA GLN A 69 -14.00 -0.39 2.96
C GLN A 69 -13.28 -1.63 3.58
N ALA A 70 -11.98 -1.55 3.83
CA ALA A 70 -11.20 -2.61 4.46
C ALA A 70 -10.79 -2.30 5.92
N ALA A 71 -11.56 -1.44 6.60
CA ALA A 71 -11.43 -1.14 8.04
C ALA A 71 -12.44 -1.96 8.86
#